data_AF-A0A835SRX5-F1
#
_entry.id   AF-A0A835SRX5-F1
#
_cell.length_a   1.000
_cell.length_b   1.000
_cell.length_c   1.000
_cell.angle_alpha   90.00
_cell.angle_beta   90.00
_cell.angle_gamma   90.00
#
_symmetry.space_group_name_H-M   'P 1'
#
loop_
_entity.id
_entity.type
_entity.pdbx_description
1 polymer ?
#
loop_
_entity_poly.entity_id
_entity_poly.type
_entity_poly.pdbx_seq_one_letter_code
_entity_poly.pdbx_strand_id
1 'polypeptide(L)'
;MAAQFPDSGSTSGGTGGLLGMRLRQFDLDQPLGALLPVSSAAQEAILHDSDLLNYVAVEPDGGSVRTFGQMVTNALMGWHDVQLASSETATSFKTQLLVDIPLSYALGRLGLHFRIDRNTADPSGATTKRLRPDFLCWIRNALLLKGEEKANESALQRPGLLPGVSMPCMMAYAAAGNLMQFFAITESSGGGGVEAWPISELLDISRPLGRIKVVHHTLHIARLLAAYAPLAPPQLSIALGGMIQSKGLGGRLLGNVMLFGDFVQKRAFEYLGQPGVVLDFSTLVELYTATGRELCANLVRLHQGAIRMEGTTLVLHLEPVGLPLDAPPADEATLKEAIRGVLLGVAALHRAGFVHRDIRWRNVVRVPELRSSGSLSTYVLIDLEHAARADCAVDCREPDFRLGSWPSEDMLESGSGRYTPASDLCLVAHLMMCIPLSQSGQHLQQALAARQVPSAEAALQHEWLSLHAA
;
A
#
# COMPACT_ATOMS: atom_id res chain seq x y z
N MET A 1 31.41 27.00 12.26
CA MET A 1 31.07 28.43 12.02
C MET A 1 29.58 28.52 11.84
N ALA A 2 28.94 29.38 12.63
CA ALA A 2 27.50 29.44 12.84
C ALA A 2 26.72 29.79 11.56
N ALA A 3 25.66 29.03 11.27
CA ALA A 3 24.68 29.42 10.27
C ALA A 3 23.67 30.36 10.93
N GLN A 4 23.63 31.59 10.44
CA GLN A 4 22.71 32.65 10.85
C GLN A 4 21.29 32.32 10.35
N PHE A 5 20.31 32.52 11.21
CA PHE A 5 18.90 32.65 10.83
C PHE A 5 18.69 33.97 10.07
N PRO A 6 17.98 33.99 8.93
CA PRO A 6 17.44 35.23 8.42
C PRO A 6 16.10 35.53 9.10
N ASP A 7 16.06 36.75 9.62
CA ASP A 7 14.94 37.39 10.29
C ASP A 7 13.77 37.70 9.34
N SER A 8 12.62 37.91 9.96
CA SER A 8 11.32 38.16 9.31
C SER A 8 11.26 39.42 8.42
N GLY A 9 10.62 39.28 7.25
CA GLY A 9 9.83 40.34 6.60
C GLY A 9 10.44 41.06 5.39
N SER A 10 10.00 40.70 4.18
CA SER A 10 9.52 41.69 3.19
C SER A 10 8.76 41.00 2.05
N THR A 11 7.61 41.58 1.73
CA THR A 11 6.65 41.14 0.72
C THR A 11 7.10 41.48 -0.70
N SER A 12 7.13 40.48 -1.59
CA SER A 12 7.03 40.69 -3.04
C SER A 12 5.95 39.77 -3.60
N GLY A 13 4.88 40.37 -4.12
CA GLY A 13 3.67 39.71 -4.57
C GLY A 13 3.80 38.99 -5.92
N GLY A 14 2.98 37.95 -6.07
CA GLY A 14 2.89 37.10 -7.25
C GLY A 14 2.89 35.63 -6.82
N THR A 15 1.83 34.89 -7.12
CA THR A 15 1.58 33.45 -6.83
C THR A 15 1.49 32.97 -5.36
N GLY A 16 2.08 33.63 -4.37
CA GLY A 16 1.98 33.22 -2.94
C GLY A 16 0.60 33.36 -2.28
N GLY A 17 -0.31 34.14 -2.88
CA GLY A 17 -1.63 34.46 -2.30
C GLY A 17 -2.64 33.30 -2.33
N LEU A 18 -2.66 32.49 -3.39
CA LEU A 18 -3.63 31.39 -3.51
C LEU A 18 -3.24 30.17 -2.66
N LEU A 19 -1.94 29.87 -2.54
CA LEU A 19 -1.43 28.80 -1.68
C LEU A 19 -1.59 29.20 -0.20
N GLY A 20 -1.26 30.44 0.15
CA GLY A 20 -1.46 30.99 1.50
C GLY A 20 -2.94 31.04 1.92
N MET A 21 -3.87 31.28 1.00
CA MET A 21 -5.32 31.19 1.26
C MET A 21 -5.81 29.74 1.42
N ARG A 22 -5.25 28.78 0.66
CA ARG A 22 -5.55 27.34 0.84
C ARG A 22 -4.94 26.75 2.11
N LEU A 23 -3.82 27.26 2.61
CA LEU A 23 -3.18 26.71 3.82
C LEU A 23 -3.83 27.19 5.13
N ARG A 24 -4.49 28.37 5.14
CA ARG A 24 -5.26 28.84 6.31
C ARG A 24 -6.41 27.91 6.70
N GLN A 25 -6.90 27.08 5.78
CA GLN A 25 -7.92 26.08 6.09
C GLN A 25 -7.39 24.91 6.92
N PHE A 26 -6.07 24.78 7.08
CA PHE A 26 -5.39 23.72 7.82
C PHE A 26 -4.76 24.20 9.12
N ASP A 27 -5.05 25.43 9.56
CA ASP A 27 -4.63 25.90 10.88
C ASP A 27 -5.24 25.00 11.96
N LEU A 28 -4.41 24.14 12.55
CA LEU A 28 -4.88 23.14 13.51
C LEU A 28 -5.20 23.77 14.88
N ASP A 29 -4.79 25.01 15.14
CA ASP A 29 -5.12 25.73 16.37
C ASP A 29 -6.55 26.32 16.37
N GLN A 30 -7.28 26.18 15.27
CA GLN A 30 -8.69 26.55 15.21
C GLN A 30 -9.55 25.69 16.17
N PRO A 31 -10.52 26.29 16.90
CA PRO A 31 -11.30 25.57 17.91
C PRO A 31 -12.07 24.36 17.36
N LEU A 32 -12.09 23.27 18.13
CA LEU A 32 -12.88 22.06 17.81
C LEU A 32 -14.40 22.26 17.96
N GLY A 33 -14.85 23.41 18.48
CA GLY A 33 -16.27 23.71 18.77
C GLY A 33 -16.72 23.30 20.18
N ALA A 34 -15.90 22.54 20.90
CA ALA A 34 -16.03 22.27 22.34
C ALA A 34 -14.63 22.05 22.93
N LEU A 35 -14.47 22.36 24.22
CA LEU A 35 -13.25 22.07 24.97
C LEU A 35 -13.13 20.56 25.23
N LEU A 36 -11.90 20.06 25.31
CA LEU A 36 -11.63 18.66 25.57
C LEU A 36 -11.93 18.34 27.04
N PRO A 37 -12.75 17.32 27.34
CA PRO A 37 -13.08 16.97 28.70
C PRO A 37 -11.86 16.32 29.38
N VAL A 38 -11.57 16.74 30.60
CA VAL A 38 -10.55 16.13 31.47
C VAL A 38 -11.15 15.88 32.85
N SER A 39 -10.62 14.89 33.58
CA SER A 39 -11.04 14.65 34.96
C SER A 39 -10.41 15.65 35.93
N SER A 40 -10.92 15.64 37.16
CA SER A 40 -10.37 16.41 38.28
C SER A 40 -8.88 16.13 38.56
N ALA A 41 -8.33 15.01 38.09
CA ALA A 41 -6.91 14.71 38.19
C ALA A 41 -6.00 15.69 37.41
N ALA A 42 -6.54 16.37 36.39
CA ALA A 42 -5.79 17.35 35.60
C ALA A 42 -5.74 18.76 36.23
N GLN A 43 -6.45 18.98 37.35
CA GLN A 43 -6.61 20.31 37.97
C GLN A 43 -5.26 20.96 38.31
N GLU A 44 -4.31 20.18 38.85
CA GLU A 44 -2.98 20.66 39.22
C GLU A 44 -2.20 21.17 38.01
N ALA A 45 -2.22 20.43 36.90
CA ALA A 45 -1.56 20.85 35.66
C ALA A 45 -2.18 22.13 35.08
N ILE A 46 -3.51 22.28 35.16
CA ILE A 46 -4.23 23.50 34.72
C ILE A 46 -3.85 24.71 35.58
N LEU A 47 -3.67 24.53 36.89
CA LEU A 47 -3.23 25.62 37.77
C LEU A 47 -1.80 26.08 37.46
N HIS A 48 -0.94 25.16 37.00
CA HIS A 48 0.44 25.47 36.62
C HIS A 48 0.57 26.10 35.24
N ASP A 49 -0.40 25.88 34.35
CA ASP A 49 -0.41 26.40 32.98
C ASP A 49 -1.82 26.82 32.57
N SER A 50 -2.11 28.12 32.72
CA SER A 50 -3.44 28.68 32.44
C SER A 50 -3.83 28.60 30.96
N ASP A 51 -2.87 28.42 30.05
CA ASP A 51 -3.15 28.32 28.61
C ASP A 51 -3.90 27.02 28.28
N LEU A 52 -3.82 26.01 29.16
CA LEU A 52 -4.62 24.78 29.06
C LEU A 52 -6.13 25.06 29.05
N LEU A 53 -6.59 26.12 29.70
CA LEU A 53 -8.02 26.50 29.75
C LEU A 53 -8.59 26.85 28.36
N ASN A 54 -7.74 27.17 27.38
CA ASN A 54 -8.16 27.38 26.00
C ASN A 54 -8.52 26.07 25.28
N TYR A 55 -8.12 24.92 25.84
CA TYR A 55 -8.24 23.61 25.20
C TYR A 55 -9.05 22.60 26.00
N VAL A 56 -9.08 22.69 27.34
CA VAL A 56 -9.70 21.68 28.20
C VAL A 56 -10.76 22.24 29.13
N ALA A 57 -11.72 21.39 29.50
CA ALA A 57 -12.71 21.65 30.54
C ALA A 57 -12.75 20.48 31.52
N VAL A 58 -12.75 20.78 32.83
CA VAL A 58 -12.85 19.75 33.87
C VAL A 58 -14.31 19.28 33.97
N GLU A 59 -14.53 17.98 33.79
CA GLU A 59 -15.85 17.38 33.96
C GLU A 59 -16.09 16.95 35.42
N PRO A 60 -17.31 17.10 35.95
CA PRO A 60 -17.67 16.55 37.26
C PRO A 60 -17.68 15.02 37.23
N ASP A 61 -17.15 14.39 38.29
CA ASP A 61 -17.07 12.94 38.41
C ASP A 61 -18.47 12.29 38.35
N GLY A 62 -18.77 11.54 37.27
CA GLY A 62 -20.03 10.77 37.15
C GLY A 62 -20.70 10.69 35.78
N GLY A 63 -20.19 11.36 34.73
CA GLY A 63 -20.81 11.40 33.40
C GLY A 63 -20.52 10.21 32.44
N SER A 64 -21.33 10.08 31.40
CA SER A 64 -21.25 9.09 30.29
C SER A 64 -19.97 9.18 29.41
N VAL A 65 -19.17 10.24 29.59
CA VAL A 65 -17.97 10.55 28.78
C VAL A 65 -16.69 9.93 29.39
N ARG A 66 -16.81 9.05 30.40
CA ARG A 66 -15.69 8.44 31.15
C ARG A 66 -14.53 7.97 30.27
N THR A 67 -14.78 7.33 29.14
CA THR A 67 -13.70 6.80 28.30
C THR A 67 -12.92 7.87 27.54
N PHE A 68 -13.60 8.89 26.98
CA PHE A 68 -12.93 9.95 26.23
C PHE A 68 -12.26 10.95 27.17
N GLY A 69 -12.94 11.35 28.25
CA GLY A 69 -12.36 12.22 29.27
C GLY A 69 -11.13 11.59 29.93
N GLN A 70 -11.17 10.28 30.23
CA GLN A 70 -9.99 9.58 30.75
C GLN A 70 -8.85 9.51 29.73
N MET A 71 -9.15 9.29 28.45
CA MET A 71 -8.15 9.28 27.38
C MET A 71 -7.43 10.63 27.28
N VAL A 72 -8.17 11.73 27.24
CA VAL A 72 -7.61 13.09 27.20
C VAL A 72 -6.84 13.39 28.48
N THR A 73 -7.37 12.99 29.65
CA THR A 73 -6.68 13.15 30.93
C THR A 73 -5.33 12.42 30.94
N ASN A 74 -5.29 11.17 30.48
CA ASN A 74 -4.05 10.40 30.41
C ASN A 74 -3.04 11.05 29.47
N ALA A 75 -3.48 11.55 28.32
CA ALA A 75 -2.62 12.32 27.42
C ALA A 75 -2.09 13.60 28.08
N LEU A 76 -2.94 14.34 28.80
CA LEU A 76 -2.55 15.55 29.53
C LEU A 76 -1.52 15.25 30.61
N MET A 77 -1.79 14.27 31.47
CA MET A 77 -0.93 13.91 32.60
C MET A 77 0.39 13.27 32.15
N GLY A 78 0.41 12.72 30.93
CA GLY A 78 1.60 12.12 30.35
C GLY A 78 1.89 10.75 30.95
N TRP A 79 3.16 10.43 31.13
CA TRP A 79 3.64 9.10 31.49
C TRP A 79 4.30 9.16 32.87
N HIS A 80 3.90 8.27 33.78
CA HIS A 80 4.41 8.24 35.15
C HIS A 80 5.86 7.71 35.28
N ASP A 81 6.40 7.07 34.25
CA ASP A 81 7.80 6.59 34.23
C ASP A 81 8.72 7.59 33.51
N VAL A 82 9.53 8.29 34.31
CA VAL A 82 10.46 9.38 33.94
C VAL A 82 11.74 8.85 33.25
N GLN A 83 11.78 7.59 32.79
CA GLN A 83 12.96 7.00 32.14
C GLN A 83 12.65 6.22 30.86
N LEU A 84 11.64 6.63 30.08
CA LEU A 84 11.58 6.22 28.68
C LEU A 84 12.73 6.92 27.94
N ALA A 85 13.89 6.24 27.92
CA ALA A 85 15.12 6.65 27.26
C ALA A 85 14.86 7.16 25.83
N SER A 86 15.74 8.04 25.33
CA SER A 86 15.75 8.55 23.95
C SER A 86 15.92 7.42 22.93
N SER A 87 14.83 6.69 22.68
CA SER A 87 14.75 5.52 21.81
C SER A 87 13.54 5.67 20.89
N GLU A 88 13.61 5.09 19.70
CA GLU A 88 12.48 5.11 18.75
C GLU A 88 11.24 4.44 19.36
N THR A 89 11.41 3.39 20.17
CA THR A 89 10.33 2.71 20.89
C THR A 89 9.62 3.64 21.88
N ALA A 90 10.38 4.46 22.62
CA ALA A 90 9.80 5.46 23.51
C ALA A 90 9.02 6.53 22.74
N THR A 91 9.57 7.04 21.63
CA THR A 91 8.86 7.99 20.77
C THR A 91 7.56 7.36 20.23
N SER A 92 7.60 6.10 19.77
CA SER A 92 6.41 5.38 19.29
C SER A 92 5.35 5.17 20.37
N PHE A 93 5.74 4.97 21.63
CA PHE A 93 4.78 4.87 22.73
C PHE A 93 4.07 6.21 22.99
N LYS A 94 4.83 7.32 22.96
CA LYS A 94 4.27 8.66 23.16
C LYS A 94 3.29 9.02 22.04
N THR A 95 3.66 8.80 20.78
CA THR A 95 2.79 9.07 19.64
C THR A 95 1.57 8.15 19.61
N GLN A 96 1.68 6.90 20.07
CA GLN A 96 0.52 6.03 20.23
C GLN A 96 -0.54 6.65 21.17
N LEU A 97 -0.12 7.23 22.29
CA LEU A 97 -1.04 7.84 23.25
C LEU A 97 -1.61 9.18 22.78
N LEU A 98 -0.83 9.99 22.04
CA LEU A 98 -1.25 11.33 21.62
C LEU A 98 -1.92 11.37 20.24
N VAL A 99 -1.63 10.39 19.37
CA VAL A 99 -2.11 10.34 17.98
C VAL A 99 -3.00 9.13 17.76
N ASP A 100 -2.47 7.92 17.94
CA ASP A 100 -3.19 6.71 17.51
C ASP A 100 -4.51 6.50 18.23
N ILE A 101 -4.49 6.60 19.56
CA ILE A 101 -5.69 6.38 20.39
C ILE A 101 -6.72 7.49 20.14
N PRO A 102 -6.38 8.80 20.21
CA PRO A 102 -7.34 9.86 19.91
C PRO A 102 -7.88 9.81 18.48
N LEU A 103 -7.01 9.53 17.49
CA LEU A 103 -7.41 9.40 16.10
C LEU A 103 -8.36 8.23 15.89
N SER A 104 -8.01 7.03 16.39
CA SER A 104 -8.86 5.84 16.29
C SER A 104 -10.22 6.05 16.93
N TYR A 105 -10.24 6.67 18.11
CA TYR A 105 -11.47 7.02 18.80
C TYR A 105 -12.33 7.96 17.94
N ALA A 106 -11.76 9.07 17.44
CA ALA A 106 -12.48 10.05 16.64
C ALA A 106 -12.99 9.48 15.31
N LEU A 107 -12.15 8.77 14.55
CA LEU A 107 -12.56 8.16 13.28
C LEU A 107 -13.67 7.12 13.47
N GLY A 108 -13.60 6.33 14.55
CA GLY A 108 -14.65 5.37 14.91
C GLY A 108 -15.97 6.06 15.27
N ARG A 109 -15.93 7.16 16.02
CA ARG A 109 -17.13 7.96 16.35
C ARG A 109 -17.73 8.66 15.13
N LEU A 110 -16.92 8.98 14.12
CA LEU A 110 -17.34 9.54 12.84
C LEU A 110 -17.87 8.47 11.87
N GLY A 111 -17.87 7.19 12.25
CA GLY A 111 -18.38 6.08 11.43
C GLY A 111 -17.53 5.80 10.20
N LEU A 112 -16.24 6.18 10.21
CA LEU A 112 -15.35 5.99 9.07
C LEU A 112 -14.78 4.58 9.06
N HIS A 113 -14.66 4.00 7.87
CA HIS A 113 -13.94 2.74 7.68
C HIS A 113 -12.45 3.03 7.49
N PHE A 114 -11.68 2.85 8.57
CA PHE A 114 -10.25 3.17 8.61
C PHE A 114 -9.39 1.96 9.00
N ARG A 115 -8.10 2.03 8.65
CA ARG A 115 -7.05 1.12 9.12
C ARG A 115 -5.87 1.96 9.59
N ILE A 116 -5.29 1.59 10.73
CA ILE A 116 -4.03 2.13 11.21
C ILE A 116 -3.02 0.99 11.26
N ASP A 117 -1.79 1.27 10.85
CA ASP A 117 -0.69 0.32 10.95
C ASP A 117 0.59 1.05 11.37
N ARG A 118 1.44 0.35 12.11
CA ARG A 118 2.73 0.85 12.57
C ARG A 118 3.83 -0.05 12.04
N ASN A 119 4.96 0.55 11.67
CA ASN A 119 6.14 -0.19 11.27
C ASN A 119 6.89 -0.71 12.51
N THR A 120 6.38 -1.77 13.13
CA THR A 120 7.08 -2.41 14.26
C THR A 120 8.27 -3.21 13.75
N ALA A 121 9.40 -3.16 14.48
CA ALA A 121 10.65 -3.76 14.06
C ALA A 121 10.48 -5.25 13.73
N ASP A 122 10.66 -5.60 12.47
CA ASP A 122 10.92 -6.98 12.06
C ASP A 122 12.32 -7.37 12.59
N PRO A 123 12.50 -8.54 13.24
CA PRO A 123 13.82 -9.05 13.64
C PRO A 123 14.84 -9.14 12.48
N SER A 124 14.42 -9.01 11.22
CA SER A 124 15.28 -9.02 10.03
C SER A 124 15.97 -7.68 9.68
N GLY A 125 15.85 -6.66 10.53
CA GLY A 125 16.51 -5.35 10.48
C GLY A 125 17.45 -5.03 9.30
N ALA A 126 17.02 -4.19 8.36
CA ALA A 126 17.80 -3.07 7.79
C ALA A 126 17.15 -2.41 6.56
N THR A 127 16.45 -3.14 5.69
CA THR A 127 16.10 -2.61 4.36
C THR A 127 14.73 -1.95 4.24
N THR A 128 13.73 -2.37 5.04
CA THR A 128 12.34 -1.86 4.91
C THR A 128 12.09 -0.61 5.75
N LYS A 129 12.84 -0.42 6.86
CA LYS A 129 12.72 0.74 7.76
C LYS A 129 13.01 2.09 7.09
N ARG A 130 13.87 2.13 6.06
CA ARG A 130 14.22 3.40 5.39
C ARG A 130 13.20 3.84 4.34
N LEU A 131 12.29 2.96 3.94
CA LEU A 131 11.38 3.20 2.81
C LEU A 131 9.92 3.37 3.23
N ARG A 132 9.56 2.98 4.47
CA ARG A 132 8.19 2.97 4.96
C ARG A 132 8.06 3.84 6.22
N PRO A 133 7.10 4.78 6.27
CA PRO A 133 6.81 5.58 7.46
C PRO A 133 6.48 4.72 8.68
N ASP A 134 6.79 5.22 9.88
CA ASP A 134 6.58 4.54 11.16
C ASP A 134 5.10 4.39 11.52
N PHE A 135 4.25 5.31 11.07
CA PHE A 135 2.81 5.29 11.24
C PHE A 135 2.08 5.53 9.91
N LEU A 136 1.01 4.79 9.67
CA LEU A 136 0.16 4.93 8.48
C LEU A 136 -1.31 4.81 8.87
N CYS A 137 -2.14 5.70 8.32
CA CYS A 137 -3.59 5.68 8.48
C CYS A 137 -4.27 5.78 7.11
N TRP A 138 -5.07 4.76 6.80
CA TRP A 138 -5.87 4.69 5.59
C TRP A 138 -7.34 4.86 5.90
N ILE A 139 -8.04 5.56 5.02
CA ILE A 139 -9.51 5.63 5.01
C ILE A 139 -9.97 5.14 3.65
N ARG A 140 -10.80 4.09 3.64
CA ARG A 140 -11.22 3.41 2.38
C ARG A 140 -10.02 3.05 1.49
N ASN A 141 -8.94 2.57 2.11
CA ASN A 141 -7.65 2.23 1.50
C ASN A 141 -6.88 3.39 0.84
N ALA A 142 -7.36 4.63 0.90
CA ALA A 142 -6.55 5.80 0.57
C ALA A 142 -5.65 6.14 1.76
N LEU A 143 -4.34 6.29 1.53
CA LEU A 143 -3.41 6.74 2.58
C LEU A 143 -3.60 8.25 2.76
N LEU A 144 -4.12 8.67 3.91
CA LEU A 144 -4.45 10.08 4.14
C LEU A 144 -3.64 10.72 5.29
N LEU A 145 -3.07 9.90 6.18
CA LEU A 145 -2.18 10.38 7.24
C LEU A 145 -1.00 9.41 7.42
N LYS A 146 0.21 9.96 7.60
CA LYS A 146 1.41 9.20 7.95
C LYS A 146 2.24 9.86 9.04
N GLY A 147 3.11 9.11 9.70
CA GLY A 147 4.02 9.61 10.72
C GLY A 147 5.44 9.09 10.54
N GLU A 148 6.43 9.95 10.78
CA GLU A 148 7.85 9.59 10.88
C GLU A 148 8.33 9.79 12.32
N GLU A 149 9.01 8.80 12.88
CA GLU A 149 9.39 8.77 14.30
C GLU A 149 10.87 8.50 14.48
N LYS A 150 11.52 9.29 15.31
CA LYS A 150 12.95 9.18 15.58
C LYS A 150 13.24 9.27 17.08
N ALA A 151 14.34 8.64 17.49
CA ALA A 151 14.79 8.64 18.88
C ALA A 151 15.27 10.03 19.35
N ASN A 152 16.01 10.72 18.48
CA ASN A 152 16.72 11.95 18.82
C ASN A 152 16.05 13.16 18.15
N GLU A 153 15.78 14.20 18.94
CA GLU A 153 15.21 15.48 18.52
C GLU A 153 15.95 16.11 17.33
N SER A 154 17.29 15.96 17.28
CA SER A 154 18.09 16.47 16.15
C SER A 154 17.82 15.76 14.82
N ALA A 155 17.10 14.64 14.83
CA ALA A 155 16.72 13.85 13.66
C ALA A 155 15.28 14.12 13.20
N LEU A 156 14.62 15.16 13.71
CA LEU A 156 13.30 15.58 13.22
C LEU A 156 13.40 15.97 11.74
N GLN A 157 12.75 15.22 10.87
CA GLN A 157 12.75 15.44 9.43
C GLN A 157 11.34 15.60 8.90
N ARG A 158 11.20 16.41 7.84
CA ARG A 158 9.90 16.61 7.19
C ARG A 158 9.45 15.31 6.50
N PRO A 159 8.19 14.92 6.65
CA PRO A 159 7.67 13.73 5.98
C PRO A 159 7.48 14.00 4.47
N GLY A 160 7.99 13.12 3.59
CA GLY A 160 7.76 13.19 2.13
C GLY A 160 6.57 12.32 1.65
N LEU A 161 5.96 12.61 0.49
CA LEU A 161 4.82 11.82 -0.03
C LEU A 161 5.24 10.39 -0.42
N LEU A 162 4.31 9.44 -0.28
CA LEU A 162 4.38 8.20 -1.04
C LEU A 162 3.74 8.44 -2.42
N PRO A 163 4.38 8.05 -3.55
CA PRO A 163 3.85 8.34 -4.88
C PRO A 163 2.46 7.70 -5.09
N GLY A 164 1.58 8.37 -5.85
CA GLY A 164 0.28 7.81 -6.26
C GLY A 164 -0.97 8.28 -5.48
N VAL A 165 -0.85 9.27 -4.59
CA VAL A 165 -2.01 9.90 -3.91
C VAL A 165 -2.22 11.34 -4.39
N SER A 166 -3.17 11.55 -5.30
CA SER A 166 -3.62 12.89 -5.71
C SER A 166 -5.00 13.17 -5.08
N MET A 167 -5.01 13.75 -3.88
CA MET A 167 -6.14 14.46 -3.24
C MET A 167 -5.54 15.55 -2.35
N PRO A 168 -6.21 16.71 -2.11
CA PRO A 168 -5.59 18.05 -2.17
C PRO A 168 -4.38 18.28 -1.25
N CYS A 169 -4.23 17.49 -0.19
CA CYS A 169 -2.96 17.25 0.49
C CYS A 169 -3.02 15.92 1.28
N MET A 170 -1.88 15.27 1.51
CA MET A 170 -1.72 14.20 2.50
C MET A 170 -1.33 14.82 3.84
N MET A 171 -1.98 14.41 4.94
CA MET A 171 -1.58 14.87 6.27
C MET A 171 -0.38 14.07 6.76
N ALA A 172 0.47 14.68 7.59
CA ALA A 172 1.57 13.97 8.20
C ALA A 172 1.97 14.56 9.56
N TYR A 173 2.72 13.79 10.32
CA TYR A 173 3.48 14.31 11.45
C TYR A 173 4.93 13.81 11.42
N ALA A 174 5.81 14.56 12.06
CA ALA A 174 7.13 14.10 12.43
C ALA A 174 7.27 14.21 13.96
N ALA A 175 7.81 13.17 14.58
CA ALA A 175 8.08 13.12 16.01
C ALA A 175 9.52 12.67 16.28
N ALA A 176 10.20 13.37 17.16
CA ALA A 176 11.58 13.08 17.53
C ALA A 176 11.77 13.38 19.02
N GLY A 177 12.06 12.37 19.85
CA GLY A 177 12.18 12.54 21.30
C GLY A 177 10.92 13.10 21.97
N ASN A 178 10.95 14.38 22.37
CA ASN A 178 9.79 15.11 22.92
C ASN A 178 9.25 16.20 21.97
N LEU A 179 9.76 16.29 20.75
CA LEU A 179 9.33 17.27 19.76
C LEU A 179 8.40 16.63 18.74
N MET A 180 7.34 17.35 18.39
CA MET A 180 6.38 16.91 17.38
C MET A 180 5.87 18.09 16.54
N GLN A 181 5.65 17.87 15.25
CA GLN A 181 5.04 18.85 14.36
C GLN A 181 4.17 18.17 13.30
N PHE A 182 3.05 18.79 12.94
CA PHE A 182 2.16 18.36 11.88
C PHE A 182 2.42 19.10 10.57
N PHE A 183 2.19 18.40 9.46
CA PHE A 183 2.44 18.87 8.11
C PHE A 183 1.27 18.53 7.17
N ALA A 184 1.03 19.40 6.20
CA ALA A 184 0.26 19.09 4.99
C ALA A 184 1.25 18.90 3.83
N ILE A 185 1.12 17.79 3.11
CA ILE A 185 1.98 17.42 2.00
C ILE A 185 1.21 17.62 0.69
N THR A 186 1.69 18.48 -0.19
CA THR A 186 1.05 18.83 -1.48
C THR A 186 1.98 18.56 -2.65
N GLU A 187 1.43 18.35 -3.85
CA GLU A 187 2.22 18.40 -5.08
C GLU A 187 2.82 19.81 -5.26
N SER A 188 4.08 19.87 -5.67
CA SER A 188 4.76 21.14 -5.98
C SER A 188 4.18 21.74 -7.25
N SER A 189 4.07 23.07 -7.26
CA SER A 189 3.46 23.84 -8.35
C SER A 189 4.23 23.77 -9.67
N GLY A 190 5.44 23.20 -9.68
CA GLY A 190 6.27 22.97 -10.87
C GLY A 190 6.09 21.61 -11.57
N GLY A 191 5.22 20.72 -11.05
CA GLY A 191 4.96 19.40 -11.62
C GLY A 191 6.09 18.39 -11.37
N GLY A 192 5.80 17.34 -10.58
CA GLY A 192 6.69 16.20 -10.36
C GLY A 192 7.44 16.19 -9.01
N GLY A 193 7.34 17.25 -8.21
CA GLY A 193 7.87 17.32 -6.84
C GLY A 193 6.77 17.36 -5.78
N VAL A 194 7.15 17.20 -4.51
CA VAL A 194 6.22 17.26 -3.37
C VAL A 194 6.79 18.21 -2.32
N GLU A 195 5.93 19.05 -1.74
CA GLU A 195 6.27 19.96 -0.65
C GLU A 195 5.50 19.62 0.62
N ALA A 196 6.21 19.59 1.75
CA ALA A 196 5.63 19.44 3.08
C ALA A 196 5.60 20.81 3.80
N TRP A 197 4.40 21.26 4.12
CA TRP A 197 4.10 22.54 4.75
C TRP A 197 3.74 22.33 6.22
N PRO A 198 4.41 22.98 7.19
CA PRO A 198 4.00 22.88 8.58
C PRO A 198 2.60 23.48 8.76
N ILE A 199 1.73 22.75 9.44
CA ILE A 199 0.34 23.17 9.77
C ILE A 199 0.10 23.25 11.28
N SER A 200 1.15 23.00 12.07
CA SER A 200 1.22 23.30 13.49
C SER A 200 2.56 23.98 13.80
N GLU A 201 2.64 24.62 14.96
CA GLU A 201 3.93 24.93 15.57
C GLU A 201 4.70 23.66 15.96
N LEU A 202 5.96 23.83 16.37
CA LEU A 202 6.76 22.76 16.95
C LEU A 202 6.37 22.57 18.42
N LEU A 203 5.77 21.42 18.73
CA LEU A 203 5.19 21.12 20.03
C LEU A 203 6.19 20.34 20.89
N ASP A 204 6.37 20.77 22.14
CA ASP A 204 7.12 20.06 23.17
C ASP A 204 6.17 19.21 24.02
N ILE A 205 6.11 17.91 23.74
CA ILE A 205 5.24 16.95 24.43
C ILE A 205 5.77 16.52 25.81
N SER A 206 6.93 17.04 26.25
CA SER A 206 7.31 16.95 27.67
C SER A 206 6.40 17.80 28.56
N ARG A 207 5.76 18.83 27.99
CA ARG A 207 4.86 19.75 28.70
C ARG A 207 3.38 19.36 28.51
N PRO A 208 2.53 19.54 29.54
CA PRO A 208 1.10 19.27 29.43
C PRO A 208 0.41 19.98 28.25
N LEU A 209 0.72 21.27 28.04
CA LEU A 209 0.16 22.05 26.93
C LEU A 209 0.50 21.46 25.57
N GLY A 210 1.77 21.09 25.34
CA GLY A 210 2.20 20.44 24.10
C GLY A 210 1.44 19.13 23.84
N ARG A 211 1.27 18.29 24.87
CA ARG A 211 0.49 17.03 24.75
C ARG A 211 -0.96 17.28 24.38
N ILE A 212 -1.61 18.25 25.03
CA ILE A 212 -3.01 18.58 24.73
C ILE A 212 -3.17 19.18 23.35
N LYS A 213 -2.24 20.03 22.91
CA LYS A 213 -2.25 20.56 21.54
C LYS A 213 -2.13 19.44 20.51
N VAL A 214 -1.27 18.43 20.74
CA VAL A 214 -1.20 17.25 19.84
C VAL A 214 -2.54 16.51 19.78
N VAL A 215 -3.21 16.27 20.91
CA VAL A 215 -4.53 15.62 20.91
C VAL A 215 -5.55 16.48 20.16
N HIS A 216 -5.58 17.78 20.43
CA HIS A 216 -6.44 18.74 19.74
C HIS A 216 -6.24 18.72 18.22
N HIS A 217 -4.99 18.84 17.77
CA HIS A 217 -4.59 18.79 16.37
C HIS A 217 -4.97 17.45 15.72
N THR A 218 -4.77 16.33 16.43
CA THR A 218 -5.17 14.99 15.96
C THR A 218 -6.68 14.88 15.72
N LEU A 219 -7.49 15.42 16.63
CA LEU A 219 -8.95 15.44 16.48
C LEU A 219 -9.39 16.36 15.34
N HIS A 220 -8.69 17.47 15.13
CA HIS A 220 -8.92 18.35 13.98
C HIS A 220 -8.60 17.62 12.67
N ILE A 221 -7.46 16.92 12.62
CA ILE A 221 -7.09 16.07 11.49
C ILE A 221 -8.17 15.00 11.24
N ALA A 222 -8.71 14.35 12.26
CA ALA A 222 -9.81 13.39 12.10
C ALA A 222 -11.04 14.01 11.39
N ARG A 223 -11.39 15.27 11.70
CA ARG A 223 -12.46 16.00 11.01
C ARG A 223 -12.12 16.30 9.55
N LEU A 224 -10.89 16.70 9.27
CA LEU A 224 -10.41 16.93 7.90
C LEU A 224 -10.44 15.63 7.09
N LEU A 225 -9.97 14.53 7.67
CA LEU A 225 -10.01 13.20 7.08
C LEU A 225 -11.45 12.73 6.78
N ALA A 226 -12.40 13.02 7.67
CA ALA A 226 -13.82 12.74 7.44
C ALA A 226 -14.38 13.52 6.26
N ALA A 227 -13.99 14.79 6.12
CA ALA A 227 -14.38 15.61 4.98
C ALA A 227 -13.74 15.13 3.67
N TYR A 228 -12.57 14.48 3.74
CA TYR A 228 -11.85 13.94 2.57
C TYR A 228 -12.36 12.57 2.14
N ALA A 229 -12.90 11.76 3.06
CA ALA A 229 -13.32 10.39 2.79
C ALA A 229 -14.33 10.22 1.62
N PRO A 230 -15.27 11.16 1.38
CA PRO A 230 -16.14 11.13 0.19
C PRO A 230 -15.43 11.49 -1.11
N LEU A 231 -14.32 12.24 -1.03
CA LEU A 231 -13.57 12.70 -2.19
C LEU A 231 -12.48 11.70 -2.63
N ALA A 232 -12.11 10.76 -1.76
CA ALA A 232 -11.16 9.70 -2.09
C ALA A 232 -11.70 8.84 -3.27
N PRO A 233 -10.81 8.35 -4.16
CA PRO A 233 -11.23 7.48 -5.26
C PRO A 233 -12.06 6.30 -4.72
N PRO A 234 -13.20 5.96 -5.36
CA PRO A 234 -14.01 4.83 -4.93
C PRO A 234 -13.17 3.55 -5.03
N GLN A 235 -12.96 2.91 -3.87
CA GLN A 235 -12.36 1.59 -3.70
C GLN A 235 -10.95 1.45 -4.31
N LEU A 236 -9.94 1.94 -3.57
CA LEU A 236 -8.58 1.45 -3.77
C LEU A 236 -8.52 0.00 -3.24
N SER A 237 -8.27 -0.98 -4.10
CA SER A 237 -8.18 -2.38 -3.67
C SER A 237 -6.98 -2.64 -2.76
N ILE A 238 -5.92 -1.83 -2.88
CA ILE A 238 -4.73 -1.92 -2.02
C ILE A 238 -4.32 -0.54 -1.51
N ALA A 239 -4.00 -0.49 -0.22
CA ALA A 239 -3.54 0.69 0.46
C ALA A 239 -2.02 0.85 0.33
N LEU A 240 -1.56 2.00 -0.20
CA LEU A 240 -0.14 2.34 -0.35
C LEU A 240 0.60 2.28 0.99
N GLY A 241 1.80 1.68 1.03
CA GLY A 241 2.55 1.42 2.26
C GLY A 241 1.93 0.35 3.17
N GLY A 242 0.79 -0.23 2.78
CA GLY A 242 0.18 -1.37 3.46
C GLY A 242 0.96 -2.65 3.17
N MET A 243 1.05 -3.52 4.17
CA MET A 243 1.63 -4.85 4.02
C MET A 243 0.51 -5.88 3.91
N ILE A 244 0.52 -6.67 2.83
CA ILE A 244 -0.32 -7.85 2.67
C ILE A 244 0.53 -9.04 3.06
N GLN A 245 0.08 -9.84 4.03
CA GLN A 245 0.77 -11.05 4.47
C GLN A 245 0.12 -12.29 3.87
N SER A 246 0.94 -13.17 3.28
CA SER A 246 0.51 -14.51 2.89
C SER A 246 0.82 -15.49 4.01
N LYS A 247 -0.19 -16.25 4.46
CA LYS A 247 -0.06 -17.24 5.53
C LYS A 247 -0.46 -18.62 5.02
N GLY A 248 0.35 -19.62 5.34
CA GLY A 248 0.08 -21.02 5.06
C GLY A 248 -0.71 -21.70 6.18
N LEU A 249 -0.83 -23.02 6.07
CA LEU A 249 -1.39 -23.88 7.11
C LEU A 249 -0.71 -23.62 8.46
N GLY A 250 -1.49 -23.59 9.53
CA GLY A 250 -0.99 -23.29 10.89
C GLY A 250 -0.58 -21.82 11.12
N GLY A 251 -0.89 -20.91 10.18
CA GLY A 251 -0.61 -19.48 10.33
C GLY A 251 0.84 -19.08 10.05
N ARG A 252 1.68 -20.01 9.56
CA ARG A 252 3.07 -19.75 9.15
C ARG A 252 3.10 -18.69 8.06
N LEU A 253 3.93 -17.66 8.21
CA LEU A 253 4.09 -16.61 7.22
C LEU A 253 4.88 -17.16 6.01
N LEU A 254 4.28 -17.11 4.82
CA LEU A 254 4.89 -17.57 3.56
C LEU A 254 5.51 -16.40 2.78
N GLY A 255 5.03 -15.19 3.00
CA GLY A 255 5.54 -14.01 2.33
C GLY A 255 4.80 -12.76 2.71
N ASN A 256 5.27 -11.64 2.18
CA ASN A 256 4.54 -10.38 2.24
C ASN A 256 4.70 -9.59 0.94
N VAL A 257 3.73 -8.71 0.71
CA VAL A 257 3.72 -7.77 -0.41
C VAL A 257 3.50 -6.37 0.15
N MET A 258 4.34 -5.43 -0.25
CA MET A 258 4.27 -4.03 0.12
C MET A 258 4.24 -3.16 -1.13
N LEU A 259 3.27 -2.26 -1.21
CA LEU A 259 3.14 -1.36 -2.35
C LEU A 259 3.84 -0.03 -2.03
N PHE A 260 4.79 0.32 -2.88
CA PHE A 260 5.33 1.67 -3.00
C PHE A 260 4.63 2.36 -4.17
N GLY A 261 4.91 3.65 -4.36
CA GLY A 261 4.16 4.42 -5.35
C GLY A 261 4.55 4.13 -6.80
N ASP A 262 5.77 3.64 -7.02
CA ASP A 262 6.35 3.32 -8.33
C ASP A 262 6.69 1.84 -8.50
N PHE A 263 6.78 1.06 -7.41
CA PHE A 263 7.04 -0.37 -7.46
C PHE A 263 6.33 -1.15 -6.34
N VAL A 264 6.28 -2.47 -6.48
CA VAL A 264 5.80 -3.42 -5.47
C VAL A 264 6.99 -4.20 -4.94
N GLN A 265 7.19 -4.23 -3.62
CA GLN A 265 8.13 -5.17 -3.00
C GLN A 265 7.40 -6.45 -2.62
N LYS A 266 7.85 -7.58 -3.15
CA LYS A 266 7.40 -8.90 -2.72
C LYS A 266 8.54 -9.61 -2.00
N ARG A 267 8.22 -10.24 -0.87
CA ARG A 267 9.11 -11.10 -0.10
C ARG A 267 8.49 -12.49 0.00
N ALA A 268 9.21 -13.53 -0.42
CA ALA A 268 8.82 -14.92 -0.23
C ALA A 268 9.80 -15.59 0.74
N PHE A 269 9.30 -16.01 1.90
CA PHE A 269 10.10 -16.61 2.96
C PHE A 269 10.33 -18.09 2.69
N GLU A 270 11.54 -18.60 3.01
CA GLU A 270 11.89 -20.00 2.72
C GLU A 270 11.63 -20.39 1.25
N TYR A 271 11.94 -19.50 0.31
CA TYR A 271 11.51 -19.59 -1.10
C TYR A 271 11.71 -20.98 -1.72
N LEU A 272 12.93 -21.53 -1.63
CA LEU A 272 13.26 -22.85 -2.20
C LEU A 272 12.58 -24.02 -1.50
N GLY A 273 12.05 -23.83 -0.28
CA GLY A 273 11.30 -24.82 0.47
C GLY A 273 9.78 -24.69 0.31
N GLN A 274 9.30 -23.76 -0.52
CA GLN A 274 7.87 -23.61 -0.76
C GLN A 274 7.35 -24.65 -1.76
N PRO A 275 6.17 -25.25 -1.51
CA PRO A 275 5.53 -26.17 -2.45
C PRO A 275 5.30 -25.52 -3.82
N GLY A 276 5.52 -26.28 -4.89
CA GLY A 276 5.29 -25.87 -6.27
C GLY A 276 6.41 -25.04 -6.89
N VAL A 277 7.42 -24.63 -6.11
CA VAL A 277 8.61 -23.94 -6.63
C VAL A 277 9.47 -24.94 -7.39
N VAL A 278 9.76 -24.62 -8.65
CA VAL A 278 10.57 -25.46 -9.56
C VAL A 278 11.85 -24.74 -9.99
N LEU A 279 11.86 -23.40 -9.98
CA LEU A 279 13.04 -22.62 -10.33
C LEU A 279 13.91 -22.39 -9.10
N ASP A 280 15.22 -22.57 -9.29
CA ASP A 280 16.18 -22.03 -8.36
C ASP A 280 16.33 -20.50 -8.55
N PHE A 281 17.08 -19.87 -7.67
CA PHE A 281 17.29 -18.42 -7.73
C PHE A 281 17.95 -17.96 -9.04
N SER A 282 18.93 -18.71 -9.55
CA SER A 282 19.64 -18.35 -10.78
C SER A 282 18.69 -18.34 -11.98
N THR A 283 17.86 -19.38 -12.10
CA THR A 283 16.92 -19.52 -13.20
C THR A 283 15.78 -18.51 -13.09
N LEU A 284 15.37 -18.12 -11.87
CA LEU A 284 14.41 -17.03 -11.68
C LEU A 284 14.98 -15.67 -12.13
N VAL A 285 16.26 -15.41 -11.84
CA VAL A 285 16.95 -14.20 -12.35
C VAL A 285 17.01 -14.22 -13.88
N GLU A 286 17.32 -15.37 -14.48
CA GLU A 286 17.29 -15.55 -15.94
C GLU A 286 15.90 -15.25 -16.52
N LEU A 287 14.85 -15.78 -15.90
CA LEU A 287 13.46 -15.54 -16.31
C LEU A 287 13.15 -14.05 -16.35
N TYR A 288 13.36 -13.33 -15.24
CA TYR A 288 13.06 -11.89 -15.18
C TYR A 288 13.95 -11.07 -16.12
N THR A 289 15.19 -11.50 -16.35
CA THR A 289 16.10 -10.84 -17.30
C THR A 289 15.62 -11.02 -18.73
N ALA A 290 15.18 -12.24 -19.10
CA ALA A 290 14.69 -12.56 -20.43
C ALA A 290 13.37 -11.83 -20.72
N THR A 291 12.40 -11.88 -19.81
CA THR A 291 11.10 -11.21 -19.97
C THR A 291 11.23 -9.68 -19.93
N GLY A 292 12.20 -9.13 -19.19
CA GLY A 292 12.51 -7.71 -19.19
C GLY A 292 12.98 -7.18 -20.54
N ARG A 293 13.60 -8.02 -21.39
CA ARG A 293 14.04 -7.65 -22.75
C ARG A 293 12.91 -7.61 -23.77
N GLU A 294 11.86 -8.41 -23.56
CA GLU A 294 10.67 -8.44 -24.43
C GLU A 294 9.84 -7.15 -24.35
N LEU A 295 10.02 -6.33 -23.29
CA LEU A 295 9.31 -5.06 -23.06
C LEU A 295 7.78 -5.17 -23.22
N CYS A 296 7.20 -6.29 -22.80
CA CYS A 296 5.75 -6.50 -22.86
C CYS A 296 5.03 -5.77 -21.72
N ALA A 297 4.15 -4.83 -22.05
CA ALA A 297 3.36 -4.08 -21.06
C ALA A 297 2.39 -4.96 -20.24
N ASN A 298 2.06 -6.16 -20.74
CA ASN A 298 1.11 -7.09 -20.12
C ASN A 298 1.77 -8.16 -19.24
N LEU A 299 3.07 -8.04 -18.97
CA LEU A 299 3.81 -8.95 -18.10
C LEU A 299 4.57 -8.16 -17.03
N VAL A 300 4.57 -8.67 -15.80
CA VAL A 300 5.34 -8.08 -14.70
C VAL A 300 6.84 -8.09 -15.01
N ARG A 301 7.53 -7.03 -14.56
CA ARG A 301 8.97 -6.87 -14.74
C ARG A 301 9.63 -6.37 -13.46
N LEU A 302 10.96 -6.54 -13.38
CA LEU A 302 11.73 -6.03 -12.25
C LEU A 302 11.84 -4.50 -12.33
N HIS A 303 11.48 -3.82 -11.24
CA HIS A 303 11.77 -2.42 -11.07
C HIS A 303 13.27 -2.23 -10.86
N GLN A 304 13.92 -1.50 -11.77
CA GLN A 304 15.38 -1.26 -11.77
C GLN A 304 16.23 -2.55 -11.66
N GLY A 305 15.70 -3.69 -12.13
CA GLY A 305 16.39 -4.98 -12.05
C GLY A 305 16.56 -5.54 -10.63
N ALA A 306 15.84 -5.03 -9.63
CA ALA A 306 16.05 -5.40 -8.24
C ALA A 306 15.41 -6.75 -7.87
N ILE A 307 16.26 -7.78 -7.85
CA ILE A 307 16.01 -9.14 -7.36
C ILE A 307 17.19 -9.60 -6.50
N ARG A 308 16.93 -10.22 -5.34
CA ARG A 308 18.00 -10.74 -4.45
C ARG A 308 17.49 -11.81 -3.50
N MET A 309 18.44 -12.57 -2.93
CA MET A 309 18.20 -13.46 -1.78
C MET A 309 18.75 -12.83 -0.49
N GLU A 310 17.92 -12.79 0.55
CA GLU A 310 18.26 -12.43 1.93
C GLU A 310 18.14 -13.72 2.78
N GLY A 311 19.23 -14.47 2.92
CA GLY A 311 19.19 -15.81 3.52
C GLY A 311 18.32 -16.74 2.67
N THR A 312 17.24 -17.27 3.25
CA THR A 312 16.25 -18.09 2.53
C THR A 312 15.08 -17.28 1.95
N THR A 313 15.11 -15.95 2.10
CA THR A 313 14.03 -15.06 1.65
C THR A 313 14.34 -14.50 0.28
N LEU A 314 13.45 -14.73 -0.68
CA LEU A 314 13.49 -14.06 -1.98
C LEU A 314 12.89 -12.66 -1.84
N VAL A 315 13.57 -11.64 -2.36
CA VAL A 315 13.09 -10.25 -2.39
C VAL A 315 13.09 -9.73 -3.82
N LEU A 316 11.92 -9.26 -4.26
CA LEU A 316 11.65 -8.76 -5.59
C LEU A 316 11.10 -7.33 -5.50
N HIS A 317 11.60 -6.43 -6.34
CA HIS A 317 10.94 -5.16 -6.62
C HIS A 317 10.36 -5.23 -8.02
N LEU A 318 9.04 -5.07 -8.13
CA LEU A 318 8.26 -5.36 -9.32
C LEU A 318 7.52 -4.12 -9.81
N GLU A 319 7.33 -4.01 -11.12
CA GLU A 319 6.51 -3.01 -11.78
C GLU A 319 5.71 -3.66 -12.93
N PRO A 320 4.57 -3.10 -13.33
CA PRO A 320 3.89 -1.91 -12.79
C PRO A 320 3.13 -2.18 -11.48
N VAL A 321 2.80 -1.12 -10.74
CA VAL A 321 1.82 -1.17 -9.64
C VAL A 321 0.42 -1.15 -10.24
N GLY A 322 -0.35 -2.22 -10.04
CA GLY A 322 -1.72 -2.37 -10.56
C GLY A 322 -2.74 -2.70 -9.49
N LEU A 323 -4.02 -2.60 -9.85
CA LEU A 323 -5.16 -2.99 -9.02
C LEU A 323 -5.44 -4.49 -9.20
N PRO A 324 -5.41 -5.32 -8.14
CA PRO A 324 -5.80 -6.72 -8.24
C PRO A 324 -7.24 -6.88 -8.73
N LEU A 325 -7.46 -7.94 -9.50
CA LEU A 325 -8.79 -8.41 -9.82
C LEU A 325 -9.23 -9.42 -8.75
N ASP A 326 -9.86 -8.91 -7.69
CA ASP A 326 -10.40 -9.76 -6.61
C ASP A 326 -11.63 -10.58 -7.05
N ALA A 327 -12.24 -10.20 -8.16
CA ALA A 327 -13.34 -10.90 -8.81
C ALA A 327 -13.12 -10.96 -10.33
N PRO A 328 -13.63 -11.99 -11.01
CA PRO A 328 -13.62 -12.05 -12.47
C PRO A 328 -14.38 -10.86 -13.09
N PRO A 329 -14.07 -10.50 -14.34
CA PRO A 329 -14.86 -9.54 -15.12
C PRO A 329 -16.35 -9.89 -15.14
N ALA A 330 -17.21 -8.87 -15.01
CA ALA A 330 -18.66 -9.04 -14.92
C ALA A 330 -19.36 -9.16 -16.29
N ASP A 331 -18.67 -8.77 -17.37
CA ASP A 331 -19.20 -8.75 -18.73
C ASP A 331 -18.16 -9.23 -19.75
N GLU A 332 -18.64 -9.67 -20.92
CA GLU A 332 -17.80 -10.30 -21.95
C GLU A 332 -16.82 -9.32 -22.60
N ALA A 333 -17.14 -8.03 -22.68
CA ALA A 333 -16.24 -7.03 -23.27
C ALA A 333 -15.00 -6.82 -22.36
N THR A 334 -15.24 -6.62 -21.06
CA THR A 334 -14.17 -6.52 -20.06
C THR A 334 -13.37 -7.82 -19.97
N LEU A 335 -14.04 -8.98 -20.04
CA LEU A 335 -13.37 -10.28 -20.07
C LEU A 335 -12.46 -10.41 -21.29
N LYS A 336 -12.94 -10.03 -22.47
CA LYS A 336 -12.18 -10.09 -23.72
C LYS A 336 -10.89 -9.27 -23.63
N GLU A 337 -10.97 -8.05 -23.10
CA GLU A 337 -9.78 -7.20 -22.87
C GLU A 337 -8.79 -7.84 -21.89
N ALA A 338 -9.31 -8.38 -20.78
CA ALA A 338 -8.47 -9.03 -19.77
C ALA A 338 -7.78 -10.28 -20.31
N ILE A 339 -8.50 -11.16 -21.03
CA ILE A 339 -7.94 -12.37 -21.64
C ILE A 339 -6.91 -12.02 -22.71
N ARG A 340 -7.17 -10.98 -23.52
CA ARG A 340 -6.18 -10.47 -24.48
C ARG A 340 -4.89 -10.04 -23.76
N GLY A 341 -4.99 -9.29 -22.67
CA GLY A 341 -3.84 -8.89 -21.85
C GLY A 341 -3.08 -10.09 -21.29
N VAL A 342 -3.78 -11.05 -20.69
CA VAL A 342 -3.18 -12.30 -20.19
C VAL A 342 -2.44 -13.04 -21.30
N LEU A 343 -3.05 -13.23 -22.47
CA LEU A 343 -2.42 -13.94 -23.60
C LEU A 343 -1.19 -13.20 -24.15
N LEU A 344 -1.18 -11.86 -24.15
CA LEU A 344 0.01 -11.07 -24.51
C LEU A 344 1.16 -11.32 -23.52
N GLY A 345 0.87 -11.37 -22.23
CA GLY A 345 1.85 -11.69 -21.19
C GLY A 345 2.36 -13.13 -21.29
N VAL A 346 1.46 -14.10 -21.52
CA VAL A 346 1.82 -15.52 -21.72
C VAL A 346 2.68 -15.70 -22.97
N ALA A 347 2.33 -15.05 -24.08
CA ALA A 347 3.11 -15.08 -25.32
C ALA A 347 4.55 -14.57 -25.09
N ALA A 348 4.71 -13.44 -24.39
CA ALA A 348 6.03 -12.92 -24.03
C ALA A 348 6.84 -13.90 -23.15
N LEU A 349 6.18 -14.53 -22.17
CA LEU A 349 6.82 -15.53 -21.31
C LEU A 349 7.24 -16.78 -22.10
N HIS A 350 6.39 -17.26 -23.00
CA HIS A 350 6.66 -18.44 -23.85
C HIS A 350 7.81 -18.19 -24.81
N ARG A 351 7.91 -17.00 -25.43
CA ARG A 351 9.07 -16.63 -26.26
C ARG A 351 10.37 -16.56 -25.48
N ALA A 352 10.31 -16.17 -24.21
CA ALA A 352 11.46 -16.21 -23.30
C ALA A 352 11.84 -17.65 -22.89
N GLY A 353 11.07 -18.68 -23.28
CA GLY A 353 11.35 -20.09 -22.98
C GLY A 353 10.79 -20.57 -21.64
N PHE A 354 9.82 -19.85 -21.07
CA PHE A 354 9.22 -20.16 -19.76
C PHE A 354 7.71 -20.36 -19.85
N VAL A 355 7.13 -20.99 -18.83
CA VAL A 355 5.70 -21.19 -18.62
C VAL A 355 5.30 -20.65 -17.25
N HIS A 356 4.09 -20.14 -17.10
CA HIS A 356 3.65 -19.42 -15.90
C HIS A 356 3.25 -20.37 -14.76
N ARG A 357 2.55 -21.46 -15.09
CA ARG A 357 2.05 -22.50 -14.16
C ARG A 357 0.94 -22.08 -13.20
N ASP A 358 0.85 -20.83 -12.77
CA ASP A 358 -0.22 -20.35 -11.87
C ASP A 358 -1.09 -19.23 -12.47
N ILE A 359 -1.64 -19.41 -13.67
CA ILE A 359 -2.53 -18.42 -14.29
C ILE A 359 -3.91 -18.48 -13.62
N ARG A 360 -4.29 -17.39 -12.96
CA ARG A 360 -5.55 -17.22 -12.22
C ARG A 360 -5.88 -15.74 -12.03
N TRP A 361 -7.13 -15.38 -11.79
CA TRP A 361 -7.54 -13.96 -11.63
C TRP A 361 -6.76 -13.20 -10.55
N ARG A 362 -6.37 -13.89 -9.46
CA ARG A 362 -5.55 -13.30 -8.40
C ARG A 362 -4.14 -12.89 -8.85
N ASN A 363 -3.65 -13.46 -9.94
CA ASN A 363 -2.34 -13.18 -10.53
C ASN A 363 -2.48 -12.27 -11.75
N VAL A 364 -3.59 -11.54 -11.87
CA VAL A 364 -3.82 -10.52 -12.89
C VAL A 364 -4.14 -9.19 -12.20
N VAL A 365 -3.43 -8.14 -12.60
CA VAL A 365 -3.69 -6.77 -12.13
C VAL A 365 -4.13 -5.90 -13.29
N ARG A 366 -5.04 -4.96 -13.01
CA ARG A 366 -5.44 -3.90 -13.94
C ARG A 366 -4.64 -2.63 -13.64
N VAL A 367 -3.94 -2.12 -14.62
CA VAL A 367 -3.27 -0.82 -14.59
C VAL A 367 -4.19 0.19 -15.29
N PRO A 368 -4.91 1.04 -14.53
CA PRO A 368 -5.72 2.09 -15.14
C PRO A 368 -4.82 3.15 -15.79
N GLU A 369 -5.13 3.58 -17.01
CA GLU A 369 -4.43 4.73 -17.61
C GLU A 369 -4.80 6.04 -16.88
N LEU A 370 -3.84 6.96 -16.79
CA LEU A 370 -4.14 8.36 -16.48
C LEU A 370 -5.09 8.87 -17.57
N ARG A 371 -6.20 9.48 -17.17
CA ARG A 371 -7.38 9.89 -17.98
C ARG A 371 -7.12 10.80 -19.22
N SER A 372 -5.88 10.96 -19.69
CA SER A 372 -5.48 11.91 -20.74
C SER A 372 -5.19 11.26 -22.10
N SER A 373 -5.20 9.93 -22.20
CA SER A 373 -4.96 9.16 -23.42
C SER A 373 -6.14 8.21 -23.58
N GLY A 374 -6.89 8.28 -24.68
CA GLY A 374 -8.08 7.46 -24.92
C GLY A 374 -7.80 5.98 -25.17
N SER A 375 -6.84 5.39 -24.46
CA SER A 375 -6.43 4.00 -24.57
C SER A 375 -7.01 3.14 -23.44
N LEU A 376 -7.22 1.86 -23.74
CA LEU A 376 -7.91 0.88 -22.89
C LEU A 376 -7.04 0.52 -21.67
N SER A 377 -7.67 0.12 -20.56
CA SER A 377 -6.94 -0.34 -19.36
C SER A 377 -6.00 -1.49 -19.70
N THR A 378 -4.80 -1.51 -19.14
CA THR A 378 -3.84 -2.59 -19.37
C THR A 378 -3.99 -3.68 -18.30
N TYR A 379 -4.19 -4.92 -18.72
CA TYR A 379 -4.19 -6.09 -17.83
C TYR A 379 -2.82 -6.76 -17.86
N VAL A 380 -2.23 -6.96 -16.69
CA VAL A 380 -0.85 -7.42 -16.51
C VAL A 380 -0.84 -8.73 -15.72
N LEU A 381 -0.16 -9.74 -16.27
CA LEU A 381 0.10 -11.01 -15.61
C LEU A 381 1.28 -10.85 -14.63
N ILE A 382 1.07 -11.24 -13.38
CA ILE A 382 2.02 -11.12 -12.27
C ILE A 382 2.28 -12.50 -11.63
N ASP A 383 3.19 -12.56 -10.65
CA ASP A 383 3.46 -13.77 -9.84
C ASP A 383 4.19 -14.91 -10.62
N LEU A 384 5.45 -14.65 -11.02
CA LEU A 384 6.26 -15.56 -11.82
C LEU A 384 7.08 -16.55 -10.97
N GLU A 385 6.93 -16.55 -9.65
CA GLU A 385 7.75 -17.32 -8.71
C GLU A 385 7.48 -18.84 -8.78
N HIS A 386 6.32 -19.24 -9.32
CA HIS A 386 5.95 -20.63 -9.62
C HIS A 386 6.16 -21.03 -11.08
N ALA A 387 6.69 -20.12 -11.91
CA ALA A 387 7.00 -20.41 -13.30
C ALA A 387 7.98 -21.58 -13.42
N ALA A 388 8.15 -22.10 -14.63
CA ALA A 388 9.18 -23.07 -14.94
C ALA A 388 9.72 -22.83 -16.35
N ARG A 389 10.88 -23.42 -16.67
CA ARG A 389 11.29 -23.51 -18.08
C ARG A 389 10.26 -24.33 -18.86
N ALA A 390 9.98 -23.94 -20.10
CA ALA A 390 9.04 -24.65 -20.96
C ALA A 390 9.49 -26.10 -21.26
N ASP A 391 10.79 -26.35 -21.20
CA ASP A 391 11.41 -27.68 -21.37
C ASP A 391 11.64 -28.42 -20.04
N CYS A 392 11.08 -27.95 -18.92
CA CYS A 392 11.25 -28.60 -17.62
C CYS A 392 10.78 -30.06 -17.65
N ALA A 393 11.63 -30.97 -17.15
CA ALA A 393 11.38 -32.41 -17.16
C ALA A 393 10.67 -32.91 -15.88
N VAL A 394 10.39 -32.02 -14.92
CA VAL A 394 9.76 -32.38 -13.64
C VAL A 394 8.35 -32.93 -13.87
N ASP A 395 8.08 -34.08 -13.27
CA ASP A 395 6.73 -34.63 -13.19
C ASP A 395 5.91 -33.83 -12.19
N CYS A 396 5.03 -32.99 -12.70
CA CYS A 396 4.23 -32.08 -11.88
C CYS A 396 3.04 -32.77 -11.19
N ARG A 397 2.87 -34.09 -11.34
CA ARG A 397 1.91 -34.88 -10.55
C ARG A 397 2.43 -35.11 -9.14
N GLU A 398 3.74 -35.04 -8.94
CA GLU A 398 4.34 -35.20 -7.62
C GLU A 398 3.83 -34.11 -6.65
N PRO A 399 3.54 -34.46 -5.38
CA PRO A 399 2.93 -33.53 -4.43
C PRO A 399 3.72 -32.23 -4.22
N ASP A 400 5.05 -32.30 -4.28
CA ASP A 400 5.94 -31.15 -4.04
C ASP A 400 5.91 -30.13 -5.19
N PHE A 401 5.54 -30.55 -6.40
CA PHE A 401 5.54 -29.69 -7.59
C PHE A 401 4.13 -29.34 -8.07
N ARG A 402 3.12 -30.06 -7.59
CA ARG A 402 1.71 -29.79 -7.93
C ARG A 402 1.22 -28.51 -7.27
N LEU A 403 0.59 -27.64 -8.05
CA LEU A 403 -0.09 -26.45 -7.52
C LEU A 403 -1.55 -26.78 -7.19
N GLY A 404 -1.99 -26.40 -5.99
CA GLY A 404 -3.37 -26.58 -5.54
C GLY A 404 -4.40 -25.70 -6.28
N SER A 405 -3.94 -24.76 -7.10
CA SER A 405 -4.77 -23.91 -7.96
C SER A 405 -5.20 -24.58 -9.27
N TRP A 406 -4.63 -25.73 -9.62
CA TRP A 406 -4.91 -26.42 -10.87
C TRP A 406 -6.30 -27.06 -10.87
N PRO A 407 -7.12 -26.82 -11.91
CA PRO A 407 -8.49 -27.31 -11.94
C PRO A 407 -8.60 -28.83 -12.20
N SER A 408 -7.65 -29.42 -12.92
CA SER A 408 -7.60 -30.87 -13.20
C SER A 408 -6.16 -31.28 -13.54
N GLU A 409 -5.84 -32.57 -13.47
CA GLU A 409 -4.58 -33.13 -13.98
C GLU A 409 -4.52 -33.21 -15.51
N ASP A 410 -5.67 -33.13 -16.19
CA ASP A 410 -5.76 -33.22 -17.66
C ASP A 410 -5.06 -32.07 -18.38
N MET A 411 -4.62 -31.03 -17.64
CA MET A 411 -3.78 -29.95 -18.12
C MET A 411 -2.28 -30.31 -18.20
N LEU A 412 -1.86 -31.44 -17.64
CA LEU A 412 -0.49 -31.97 -17.78
C LEU A 412 -0.37 -32.86 -19.01
N GLU A 413 0.81 -32.92 -19.61
CA GLU A 413 1.05 -33.83 -20.74
C GLU A 413 0.85 -35.29 -20.32
N SER A 414 0.02 -36.01 -21.07
CA SER A 414 -0.30 -37.41 -20.78
C SER A 414 0.96 -38.29 -20.85
N GLY A 415 1.13 -39.16 -19.85
CA GLY A 415 2.29 -40.06 -19.74
C GLY A 415 3.45 -39.45 -18.96
N SER A 416 3.93 -38.26 -19.36
CA SER A 416 5.08 -37.61 -18.72
C SER A 416 4.73 -36.85 -17.44
N GLY A 417 3.49 -36.36 -17.31
CA GLY A 417 3.08 -35.50 -16.19
C GLY A 417 3.69 -34.10 -16.24
N ARG A 418 4.31 -33.73 -17.36
CA ARG A 418 4.99 -32.45 -17.53
C ARG A 418 4.01 -31.30 -17.73
N TYR A 419 4.37 -30.14 -17.21
CA TYR A 419 3.70 -28.88 -17.50
C TYR A 419 4.30 -28.26 -18.77
N THR A 420 3.47 -27.79 -19.69
CA THR A 420 3.88 -27.33 -21.03
C THR A 420 3.29 -25.95 -21.36
N PRO A 421 3.74 -25.27 -22.42
CA PRO A 421 3.08 -24.05 -22.91
C PRO A 421 1.58 -24.23 -23.17
N ALA A 422 1.14 -25.40 -23.66
CA ALA A 422 -0.27 -25.70 -23.84
C ALA A 422 -1.05 -25.80 -22.51
N SER A 423 -0.37 -26.16 -21.42
CA SER A 423 -0.96 -26.21 -20.07
C SER A 423 -1.33 -24.81 -19.56
N ASP A 424 -0.52 -23.78 -19.86
CA ASP A 424 -0.88 -22.37 -19.56
C ASP A 424 -2.15 -21.96 -20.32
N LEU A 425 -2.28 -22.37 -21.59
CA LEU A 425 -3.47 -22.07 -22.41
C LEU A 425 -4.74 -22.74 -21.85
N CYS A 426 -4.64 -23.94 -21.29
CA CYS A 426 -5.74 -24.57 -20.56
C CYS A 426 -6.18 -23.73 -19.34
N LEU A 427 -5.24 -23.10 -18.61
CA LEU A 427 -5.60 -22.19 -17.51
C LEU A 427 -6.27 -20.92 -18.01
N VAL A 428 -5.84 -20.37 -19.15
CA VAL A 428 -6.55 -19.24 -19.80
C VAL A 428 -7.98 -19.63 -20.15
N ALA A 429 -8.22 -20.83 -20.67
CA ALA A 429 -9.58 -21.33 -20.93
C ALA A 429 -10.43 -21.40 -19.65
N HIS A 430 -9.80 -21.74 -18.51
CA HIS A 430 -10.48 -21.78 -17.22
C HIS A 430 -10.87 -20.37 -16.72
N LEU A 431 -10.04 -19.35 -16.97
CA LEU A 431 -10.40 -17.95 -16.68
C LEU A 431 -11.68 -17.51 -17.39
N MET A 432 -11.89 -17.99 -18.62
CA MET A 432 -13.03 -17.63 -19.46
C MET A 432 -14.37 -18.24 -18.99
N MET A 433 -14.36 -19.16 -18.03
CA MET A 433 -15.57 -19.82 -17.50
C MET A 433 -16.39 -18.97 -16.53
N CYS A 434 -15.96 -17.73 -16.25
CA CYS A 434 -16.57 -16.91 -15.21
C CYS A 434 -17.94 -16.33 -15.58
N ILE A 435 -18.27 -16.27 -16.87
CA ILE A 435 -19.54 -15.76 -17.40
C ILE A 435 -19.95 -16.55 -18.65
N PRO A 436 -21.23 -16.50 -19.07
CA PRO A 436 -21.64 -16.99 -20.38
C PRO A 436 -20.95 -16.20 -21.50
N LEU A 437 -20.42 -16.92 -22.51
CA LEU A 437 -19.72 -16.34 -23.66
C LEU A 437 -20.58 -16.40 -24.93
N SER A 438 -20.33 -15.49 -25.86
CA SER A 438 -20.77 -15.60 -27.26
C SER A 438 -20.27 -16.91 -27.91
N GLN A 439 -20.88 -17.31 -29.03
CA GLN A 439 -20.49 -18.53 -29.75
C GLN A 439 -19.00 -18.53 -30.11
N SER A 440 -18.48 -17.39 -30.57
CA SER A 440 -17.05 -17.25 -30.89
C SER A 440 -16.15 -17.34 -29.65
N GLY A 441 -16.60 -16.80 -28.50
CA GLY A 441 -15.90 -16.94 -27.23
C GLY A 441 -15.86 -18.39 -26.73
N GLN A 442 -16.97 -19.12 -26.84
CA GLN A 442 -17.04 -20.54 -26.53
C GLN A 442 -16.12 -21.37 -27.43
N HIS A 443 -16.05 -21.03 -28.72
CA HIS A 443 -15.17 -21.70 -29.67
C HIS A 443 -13.69 -21.56 -29.27
N LEU A 444 -13.24 -20.34 -28.94
CA LEU A 444 -11.86 -20.14 -28.45
C LEU A 444 -11.61 -20.89 -27.14
N GLN A 445 -12.54 -20.78 -26.18
CA GLN A 445 -12.42 -21.43 -24.88
C GLN A 445 -12.23 -22.95 -25.04
N GLN A 446 -13.05 -23.59 -25.87
CA GLN A 446 -12.97 -25.03 -26.13
C GLN A 446 -11.67 -25.40 -26.83
N ALA A 447 -11.23 -24.62 -27.82
CA ALA A 447 -9.97 -24.87 -28.53
C ALA A 447 -8.75 -24.77 -27.58
N LEU A 448 -8.74 -23.80 -26.66
CA LEU A 448 -7.70 -23.66 -25.64
C LEU A 448 -7.74 -24.83 -24.63
N ALA A 449 -8.92 -25.18 -24.11
CA ALA A 449 -9.09 -26.28 -23.16
C ALA A 449 -8.67 -27.63 -23.77
N ALA A 450 -8.99 -27.85 -25.05
CA ALA A 450 -8.66 -29.06 -25.79
C ALA A 450 -7.24 -29.06 -26.38
N ARG A 451 -6.41 -28.04 -26.11
CA ARG A 451 -5.03 -27.88 -26.62
C ARG A 451 -4.94 -27.90 -28.15
N GLN A 452 -5.96 -27.40 -28.82
CA GLN A 452 -6.00 -27.30 -30.29
C GLN A 452 -5.31 -26.03 -30.80
N VAL A 453 -5.05 -25.07 -29.92
CA VAL A 453 -4.33 -23.84 -30.23
C VAL A 453 -2.83 -24.04 -29.97
N PRO A 454 -1.95 -23.83 -30.97
CA PRO A 454 -0.53 -24.20 -30.87
C PRO A 454 0.30 -23.24 -30.01
N SER A 455 -0.11 -21.99 -29.84
CA SER A 455 0.59 -21.00 -29.00
C SER A 455 -0.32 -19.86 -28.54
N ALA A 456 0.15 -19.07 -27.58
CA ALA A 456 -0.55 -17.86 -27.15
C ALA A 456 -0.67 -16.81 -28.26
N GLU A 457 0.34 -16.68 -29.14
CA GLU A 457 0.28 -15.82 -30.33
C GLU A 457 -0.81 -16.26 -31.30
N ALA A 458 -0.97 -17.57 -31.51
CA ALA A 458 -2.05 -18.10 -32.34
C ALA A 458 -3.43 -17.82 -31.71
N ALA A 459 -3.55 -17.94 -30.39
CA ALA A 459 -4.78 -17.60 -29.67
C ALA A 459 -5.17 -16.13 -29.88
N LEU A 460 -4.20 -15.21 -29.85
CA LEU A 460 -4.41 -13.77 -30.05
C LEU A 460 -4.95 -13.42 -31.44
N GLN A 461 -4.78 -14.29 -32.45
CA GLN A 461 -5.34 -14.10 -33.80
C GLN A 461 -6.78 -14.60 -33.94
N HIS A 462 -7.35 -15.22 -32.90
CA HIS A 462 -8.72 -15.73 -32.95
C HIS A 462 -9.71 -14.57 -33.13
N GLU A 463 -10.77 -14.80 -33.91
CA GLU A 463 -11.77 -13.78 -34.25
C GLU A 463 -12.42 -13.15 -33.00
N TRP A 464 -12.63 -13.93 -31.93
CA TRP A 464 -13.17 -13.45 -30.66
C TRP A 464 -12.32 -12.32 -30.05
N LEU A 465 -11.00 -12.36 -30.20
CA LEU A 465 -10.06 -11.35 -29.67
C LEU A 465 -9.74 -10.24 -30.67
N SER A 466 -10.15 -10.42 -31.93
CA SER A 466 -9.96 -9.44 -33.00
C SER A 466 -10.94 -8.28 -32.82
N LEU A 467 -10.48 -7.05 -33.03
CA LEU A 467 -11.26 -5.81 -32.87
C LEU A 467 -12.39 -5.62 -33.90
N HIS A 468 -12.65 -6.62 -34.76
CA HIS A 468 -13.49 -6.48 -35.97
C HIS A 468 -14.73 -7.40 -36.03
N ALA A 469 -15.19 -7.95 -34.91
CA ALA A 469 -16.48 -8.63 -34.88
C ALA A 469 -17.47 -7.84 -34.01
N ALA A 470 -18.10 -6.84 -34.64
CA ALA A 470 -19.35 -6.23 -34.20
C ALA A 470 -20.48 -6.77 -35.08
#